data_AF-A0A0N0RXT9-F1
#
_entry.id   AF-A0A0N0RXT9-F1
#
_cell.length_a   1.000
_cell.length_b   1.000
_cell.length_c   1.000
_cell.angle_alpha   90.00
_cell.angle_beta   90.00
_cell.angle_gamma   90.00
#
_symmetry.space_group_name_H-M   'P 1'
#
loop_
_entity.id
_entity.type
_entity.pdbx_description
1 polymer ?
#
loop_
_entity_poly.entity_id
_entity_poly.type
_entity_poly.pdbx_seq_one_letter_code
_entity_poly.pdbx_strand_id
1 'polypeptide(L)' 'MTTKDGRPSVPYVLLYWLPENCNPMQRMSYANAVELMRTSAQVNRVIEVEADEDIVDIKSKLTGSD' A
#
# COMPACT_ATOMS: atom_id res chain seq x y z
N MET A 1 -4.09 15.66 7.34
CA MET A 1 -4.45 14.47 8.15
C MET A 1 -4.45 14.84 9.62
N THR A 2 -5.60 15.23 10.12
CA THR A 2 -5.82 15.48 11.54
C THR A 2 -7.08 14.73 11.94
N THR A 3 -7.01 13.93 13.00
CA THR A 3 -8.23 13.45 13.66
C THR A 3 -9.05 14.67 14.08
N LYS A 4 -10.38 14.55 14.30
CA LYS A 4 -11.23 15.65 14.78
C LYS A 4 -10.68 16.36 16.04
N ASP A 5 -9.75 15.71 16.74
CA ASP A 5 -8.97 16.18 17.89
C ASP A 5 -7.62 16.88 17.57
N GLY A 6 -7.28 17.14 16.31
CA GLY A 6 -6.06 17.87 15.93
C GLY A 6 -4.75 17.08 15.95
N ARG A 7 -4.78 15.76 16.20
CA ARG A 7 -3.60 14.88 16.15
C ARG A 7 -3.29 14.41 14.73
N PRO A 8 -2.01 14.28 14.34
CA PRO A 8 -1.65 13.68 13.06
C PRO A 8 -2.10 12.22 13.04
N SER A 9 -3.07 11.93 12.17
CA SER A 9 -3.48 10.55 11.91
C SER A 9 -2.46 9.93 10.96
N VAL A 10 -1.71 8.93 11.43
CA VAL A 10 -0.73 8.18 10.64
C VAL A 10 -1.33 6.82 10.27
N PRO A 11 -1.95 6.67 9.08
CA PRO A 11 -2.53 5.41 8.68
C PRO A 11 -1.42 4.38 8.43
N TYR A 12 -1.53 3.21 9.03
CA TYR A 12 -0.66 2.07 8.75
C TYR A 12 -1.14 1.36 7.48
N VAL A 13 -0.28 1.32 6.46
CA VAL A 13 -0.59 0.77 5.14
C VAL A 13 0.52 -0.16 4.66
N LEU A 14 0.16 -1.14 3.84
CA LEU A 14 1.09 -2.05 3.19
C LEU A 14 1.21 -1.63 1.72
N LEU A 15 2.45 -1.39 1.29
CA LEU A 15 2.76 -1.10 -0.10
C LEU A 15 3.14 -2.39 -0.81
N TYR A 16 2.35 -2.74 -1.82
CA TYR A 16 2.58 -3.89 -2.65
C TYR A 16 3.18 -3.43 -3.99
N TRP A 17 4.50 -3.54 -4.10
CA TRP A 17 5.27 -3.11 -5.28
C TRP A 17 5.25 -4.18 -6.38
N LEU A 18 4.62 -3.88 -7.52
CA LEU A 18 4.57 -4.74 -8.72
C LEU A 18 4.94 -3.94 -9.97
N PRO A 19 6.24 -3.79 -10.27
CA PRO A 19 6.65 -3.10 -11.48
C PRO A 19 6.26 -3.94 -12.70
N GLU A 20 5.94 -3.27 -13.81
CA GLU A 20 5.56 -3.92 -15.07
C GLU A 20 6.63 -4.88 -15.61
N ASN A 21 7.91 -4.60 -15.31
CA ASN A 21 9.06 -5.43 -15.68
C ASN A 21 9.32 -6.61 -14.71
N CYS A 22 8.41 -6.90 -13.79
CA CYS A 22 8.58 -7.98 -12.81
C CYS A 22 8.49 -9.37 -13.47
N ASN A 23 9.38 -10.28 -13.06
CA ASN A 23 9.37 -11.66 -13.53
C ASN A 23 8.07 -12.36 -13.03
N PRO A 24 7.29 -13.04 -13.88
CA PRO A 24 5.97 -13.59 -13.49
C PRO A 24 6.01 -14.55 -12.30
N MET A 25 7.11 -15.26 -12.10
CA MET A 25 7.30 -16.16 -10.94
C MET A 25 7.41 -15.38 -9.62
N GLN A 26 8.05 -14.21 -9.64
CA GLN A 26 8.12 -13.33 -8.47
C GLN A 26 6.75 -12.73 -8.17
N ARG A 27 6.03 -12.24 -9.19
CA ARG A 27 4.66 -11.72 -9.04
C ARG A 27 3.73 -12.72 -8.34
N MET A 28 3.77 -14.00 -8.74
CA MET A 28 2.99 -15.05 -8.09
C MET A 28 3.44 -15.37 -6.66
N SER A 29 4.76 -15.39 -6.41
CA SER A 29 5.28 -15.64 -5.06
C SER A 29 4.87 -14.54 -4.08
N TYR A 30 4.92 -13.27 -4.49
CA TYR A 30 4.51 -12.16 -3.65
C TYR A 30 2.99 -12.04 -3.50
N ALA A 31 2.19 -12.49 -4.47
CA ALA A 31 0.73 -12.52 -4.35
C ALA A 31 0.25 -13.43 -3.20
N ASN A 32 0.93 -14.55 -2.95
CA ASN A 32 0.62 -15.38 -1.78
C ASN A 32 1.19 -14.79 -0.48
N ALA A 33 2.34 -14.12 -0.55
CA ALA A 33 2.97 -13.50 0.61
C ALA A 33 2.21 -12.26 1.10
N VAL A 34 1.59 -11.46 0.21
CA VAL A 34 0.91 -10.21 0.58
C VAL A 34 -0.31 -10.47 1.48
N GLU A 35 -1.08 -11.52 1.20
CA GLU A 35 -2.22 -11.92 2.03
C GLU A 35 -1.79 -12.41 3.41
N LEU A 36 -0.70 -13.17 3.47
CA LEU A 36 -0.11 -13.59 4.74
C LEU A 36 0.42 -12.39 5.54
N MET A 37 1.08 -11.44 4.88
CA MET A 37 1.61 -10.22 5.50
C MET A 37 0.51 -9.27 5.96
N ARG A 38 -0.58 -9.15 5.20
CA ARG A 38 -1.77 -8.39 5.61
C ARG A 38 -2.35 -8.94 6.91
N THR A 39 -2.42 -10.25 7.02
CA THR A 39 -2.96 -10.95 8.19
C THR A 39 -2.01 -10.84 9.39
N SER A 40 -0.72 -11.06 9.20
CA SER A 40 0.27 -11.03 10.28
C SER A 40 0.51 -9.62 10.82
N ALA A 41 0.55 -8.62 9.95
CA ALA A 41 0.77 -7.22 10.32
C ALA A 41 -0.53 -6.48 10.67
N GLN A 42 -1.70 -7.14 10.59
CA GLN A 42 -3.02 -6.53 10.84
C GLN A 42 -3.23 -5.22 10.08
N VAL A 43 -2.78 -5.20 8.82
CA VAL A 43 -2.90 -4.01 7.97
C VAL A 43 -4.33 -3.93 7.42
N ASN A 44 -4.97 -2.79 7.63
CA ASN A 44 -6.32 -2.55 7.10
C ASN A 44 -6.34 -2.16 5.61
N ARG A 45 -5.24 -1.57 5.10
CA ARG A 45 -5.18 -1.03 3.73
C ARG A 45 -3.92 -1.47 2.99
N VAL A 46 -4.12 -2.15 1.87
CA VAL A 46 -3.07 -2.51 0.91
C VAL A 46 -3.15 -1.55 -0.27
N ILE A 47 -2.01 -1.05 -0.72
CA ILE A 47 -1.89 -0.16 -1.88
C ILE A 47 -0.98 -0.84 -2.89
N GLU A 48 -1.51 -1.11 -4.08
CA GLU A 48 -0.74 -1.61 -5.21
C GLU A 48 0.00 -0.45 -5.87
N VAL A 49 1.28 -0.66 -6.15
CA VAL A 49 2.21 0.35 -6.66
C VAL A 49 2.94 -0.27 -7.83
N GLU A 50 2.74 0.28 -9.03
CA GLU A 50 3.32 -0.28 -10.26
C GLU A 50 4.48 0.58 -10.77
N ALA A 51 4.50 1.87 -10.41
CA ALA A 51 5.56 2.81 -10.75
C ALA A 51 6.00 3.67 -9.55
N ASP A 52 7.13 4.35 -9.67
CA ASP A 52 7.60 5.32 -8.67
C ASP A 52 6.64 6.51 -8.52
N GLU A 53 5.92 6.87 -9.57
CA GLU A 53 4.88 7.92 -9.55
C GLU A 53 3.77 7.61 -8.55
N ASP A 54 3.35 6.34 -8.43
CA ASP A 54 2.33 5.91 -7.46
C ASP A 54 2.77 6.12 -6.00
N ILE A 55 4.08 6.11 -5.73
CA ILE A 55 4.64 6.39 -4.41
C ILE A 55 4.56 7.89 -4.12
N VAL A 56 4.80 8.73 -5.13
CA VAL A 56 4.70 10.19 -4.99
C VAL A 56 3.25 10.61 -4.74
N ASP A 57 2.31 9.97 -5.45
CA ASP A 57 0.88 10.23 -5.34
C ASP A 57 0.19 9.51 -4.16
N ILE A 58 0.95 8.79 -3.34
CA ILE A 58 0.41 8.05 -2.19
C ILE A 58 -0.36 8.97 -1.23
N LYS A 59 0.06 10.22 -1.10
CA LYS A 59 -0.62 11.20 -0.26
C LYS A 59 -2.06 11.45 -0.74
N SER A 60 -2.30 11.44 -2.05
CA SER A 60 -3.64 11.55 -2.62
C SER A 60 -4.47 10.29 -2.31
N LYS A 61 -3.92 9.10 -2.64
CA LYS A 61 -4.54 7.79 -2.38
C LYS A 61 -4.92 7.60 -0.90
N LEU A 62 -4.09 8.07 0.02
CA LEU A 62 -4.32 7.99 1.45
C LEU A 62 -5.46 8.89 1.96
N THR A 63 -5.71 10.03 1.31
CA THR A 63 -6.68 11.04 1.77
C THR A 63 -8.11 10.74 1.30
N GLY A 64 -8.30 9.82 0.35
CA GLY A 64 -9.63 9.42 -0.12
C GLY A 64 -10.37 10.50 -0.90
N SER A 65 -9.66 11.53 -1.35
CA SER A 65 -10.13 12.43 -2.39
C SER A 65 -9.84 11.74 -3.72
N ASP A 66 -10.88 11.16 -4.31
CA ASP A 66 -10.97 11.00 -5.76
C ASP A 66 -10.89 12.40 -6.41
#